data_AF-M5NXN9-F1
#
_entry.id   AF-M5NXN9-F1
#
_cell.length_a   1.000
_cell.length_b   1.000
_cell.length_c   1.000
_cell.angle_alpha   90.00
_cell.angle_beta   90.00
_cell.angle_gamma   90.00
#
_symmetry.space_group_name_H-M   'P 1'
#
loop_
_entity.id
_entity.type
_entity.pdbx_description
1 polymer ?
#
loop_
_entity_poly.entity_id
_entity_poly.type
_entity_poly.pdbx_seq_one_letter_code
_entity_poly.pdbx_strand_id
1 'polypeptide(L)'
;MKGKFIKLLLVLAVAIGSFASLGFIGSDTAQAKDRTIKSTSSVSVFREGKLHYKKATYSNTFGYSWAGHPFTTLDTYRSGKVKATLQYKTKKGWKNYKTFYVNKKGHTTFKVSSYLDLYTKFRYKFENIGSKKPIPYKFYSHTTLKFSRAEAIAFANSNPAKTTEQIRKNKYGVNVARKGSLFYKKPTYTNTFGYSYAYKLNGVITGFCGTSIDTDRSGKVKATLQYKTKKGWKNYKTLYVTKKGYTYLKVDVRNLGFHTTYRYKFENVGSKKPIPYRFYSSTPYKYIK
;
A
#
# COMPACT_ATOMS: atom_id res chain seq x y z
N MET A 1 -57.72 -20.89 8.06
CA MET A 1 -56.80 -20.67 6.91
C MET A 1 -56.77 -19.25 6.34
N LYS A 2 -57.25 -18.20 7.04
CA LYS A 2 -57.30 -16.82 6.49
C LYS A 2 -56.04 -15.96 6.72
N GLY A 3 -55.13 -16.36 7.62
CA GLY A 3 -53.92 -15.59 7.96
C GLY A 3 -52.67 -15.85 7.09
N LYS A 4 -52.61 -16.97 6.36
CA LYS A 4 -51.46 -17.31 5.51
C LYS A 4 -51.52 -16.65 4.13
N PHE A 5 -52.72 -16.36 3.62
CA PHE A 5 -52.92 -15.72 2.32
C PHE A 5 -52.55 -14.22 2.34
N ILE A 6 -52.82 -13.52 3.45
CA ILE A 6 -52.50 -12.10 3.63
C ILE A 6 -50.97 -11.88 3.69
N LYS A 7 -50.22 -12.80 4.32
CA LYS A 7 -48.74 -12.72 4.32
C LYS A 7 -48.15 -12.95 2.92
N LEU A 8 -48.75 -13.80 2.09
CA LEU A 8 -48.30 -14.03 0.72
C LEU A 8 -48.55 -12.79 -0.16
N LEU A 9 -49.70 -12.13 -0.01
CA LEU A 9 -50.05 -10.89 -0.71
C LEU A 9 -49.15 -9.71 -0.31
N LEU A 10 -48.78 -9.59 0.97
CA LEU A 10 -47.88 -8.53 1.43
C LEU A 10 -46.46 -8.71 0.89
N VAL A 11 -45.97 -9.95 0.80
CA VAL A 11 -44.66 -10.27 0.20
C VAL A 11 -44.67 -10.00 -1.31
N LEU A 12 -45.79 -10.26 -2.00
CA LEU A 12 -45.94 -9.96 -3.42
C LEU A 12 -46.01 -8.44 -3.70
N ALA A 13 -46.70 -7.66 -2.86
CA ALA A 13 -46.78 -6.21 -2.98
C ALA A 13 -45.42 -5.51 -2.72
N VAL A 14 -44.61 -6.03 -1.80
CA VAL A 14 -43.24 -5.51 -1.56
C VAL A 14 -42.30 -5.90 -2.71
N ALA A 15 -42.50 -7.05 -3.35
CA ALA A 15 -41.73 -7.47 -4.52
C ALA A 15 -42.09 -6.69 -5.80
N ILE A 16 -43.33 -6.20 -5.94
CA ILE A 16 -43.76 -5.39 -7.09
C ILE A 16 -43.48 -3.89 -6.85
N GLY A 17 -43.62 -3.40 -5.60
CA GLY A 17 -43.30 -2.02 -5.22
C GLY A 17 -41.80 -1.68 -5.26
N SER A 18 -40.92 -2.68 -5.24
CA SER A 18 -39.46 -2.48 -5.40
C SER A 18 -39.01 -2.33 -6.86
N PHE A 19 -39.93 -2.44 -7.84
CA PHE A 19 -39.68 -2.08 -9.25
C PHE A 19 -40.29 -0.73 -9.66
N ALA A 20 -41.02 -0.05 -8.77
CA ALA A 20 -41.56 1.29 -9.01
C ALA A 20 -40.58 2.40 -8.58
N SER A 21 -39.37 2.36 -9.13
CA SER A 21 -38.65 3.57 -9.54
C SER A 21 -37.84 3.29 -10.80
N LEU A 22 -38.50 2.66 -11.78
CA LEU A 22 -38.23 2.96 -13.18
C LEU A 22 -38.67 4.41 -13.42
N GLY A 23 -37.87 5.36 -12.92
CA GLY A 23 -37.91 6.71 -13.47
C GLY A 23 -37.76 6.54 -14.97
N PHE A 24 -38.71 7.09 -15.73
CA PHE A 24 -38.65 7.23 -17.17
C PHE A 24 -37.28 7.82 -17.54
N ILE A 25 -36.32 6.95 -17.81
CA ILE A 25 -35.08 7.32 -18.48
C ILE A 25 -35.48 7.33 -19.94
N GLY A 26 -35.71 8.53 -20.47
CA GLY A 26 -35.96 8.75 -21.88
C GLY A 26 -34.99 7.97 -22.75
N SER A 27 -35.43 7.67 -23.96
CA SER A 27 -34.91 6.79 -25.01
C SER A 27 -33.49 7.09 -25.53
N ASP A 28 -32.58 7.59 -24.69
CA ASP A 28 -31.24 8.02 -25.06
C ASP A 28 -30.11 7.38 -24.20
N THR A 29 -30.43 6.33 -23.42
CA THR A 29 -29.41 5.45 -22.85
C THR A 29 -28.91 4.47 -23.90
N ALA A 30 -27.88 4.87 -24.65
CA ALA A 30 -26.92 3.88 -25.15
C ALA A 30 -26.38 3.12 -23.92
N GLN A 31 -26.94 1.94 -23.64
CA GLN A 31 -26.53 1.07 -22.54
C GLN A 31 -25.02 0.84 -22.62
N ALA A 32 -24.33 0.94 -21.49
CA ALA A 32 -22.91 0.67 -21.46
C ALA A 32 -22.68 -0.79 -21.91
N LYS A 33 -21.87 -0.99 -22.96
CA LYS A 33 -21.57 -2.32 -23.47
C LYS A 33 -20.45 -2.91 -22.61
N ASP A 34 -20.81 -3.82 -21.73
CA ASP A 34 -19.86 -4.57 -20.91
C ASP A 34 -19.41 -5.83 -21.67
N ARG A 35 -18.11 -6.10 -21.68
CA ARG A 35 -17.55 -7.37 -22.19
C ARG A 35 -16.56 -7.91 -21.18
N THR A 36 -16.67 -9.21 -20.90
CA THR A 36 -15.72 -9.92 -20.03
C THR A 36 -15.08 -11.05 -20.83
N ILE A 37 -13.75 -11.12 -20.82
CA ILE A 37 -12.98 -12.21 -21.41
C ILE A 37 -12.29 -12.93 -20.25
N LYS A 38 -12.49 -14.25 -20.15
CA LYS A 38 -11.88 -15.08 -19.11
C LYS A 38 -10.93 -16.07 -19.75
N SER A 39 -9.75 -16.22 -19.17
CA SER A 39 -8.86 -17.35 -19.40
C SER A 39 -8.67 -18.12 -18.09
N THR A 40 -7.98 -19.26 -18.15
CA THR A 40 -7.66 -20.07 -16.97
C THR A 40 -6.86 -19.30 -15.91
N SER A 41 -6.09 -18.29 -16.31
CA SER A 41 -5.20 -17.52 -15.46
C SER A 41 -5.60 -16.06 -15.26
N SER A 42 -6.58 -15.55 -16.01
CA SER A 42 -6.89 -14.11 -16.01
C SER A 42 -8.33 -13.76 -16.38
N VAL A 43 -8.73 -12.53 -16.05
CA VAL A 43 -9.99 -11.92 -16.46
C VAL A 43 -9.73 -10.50 -16.95
N SER A 44 -10.17 -10.23 -18.16
CA SER A 44 -10.19 -8.89 -18.74
C SER A 44 -11.62 -8.38 -18.79
N VAL A 45 -11.87 -7.17 -18.29
CA VAL A 45 -13.18 -6.52 -18.39
C VAL A 45 -13.08 -5.22 -19.15
N PHE A 46 -14.05 -5.03 -20.04
CA PHE A 46 -14.22 -3.87 -20.90
C PHE A 46 -15.57 -3.24 -20.61
N ARG A 47 -15.61 -1.90 -20.67
CA ARG A 47 -16.85 -1.14 -20.59
C ARG A 47 -16.77 0.05 -21.50
N GLU A 48 -17.72 0.17 -22.40
CA GLU A 48 -17.89 1.35 -23.26
C GLU A 48 -19.17 2.08 -22.87
N GLY A 49 -19.18 3.41 -22.95
CA GLY A 49 -20.37 4.20 -22.62
C GLY A 49 -20.15 5.69 -22.71
N LYS A 50 -21.04 6.46 -22.07
CA LYS A 50 -20.96 7.94 -22.00
C LYS A 50 -20.87 8.40 -20.53
N LEU A 51 -19.91 9.29 -20.24
CA LEU A 51 -19.78 9.95 -18.94
C LEU A 51 -20.61 11.24 -18.94
N HIS A 52 -21.73 11.22 -18.21
CA HIS A 52 -22.62 12.38 -18.10
C HIS A 52 -22.13 13.36 -17.03
N TYR A 53 -22.40 14.64 -17.24
CA TYR A 53 -21.98 15.71 -16.35
C TYR A 53 -22.53 15.52 -14.93
N LYS A 54 -21.64 15.60 -13.93
CA LYS A 54 -21.95 15.43 -12.50
C LYS A 54 -22.68 14.13 -12.13
N LYS A 55 -22.78 13.15 -13.03
CA LYS A 55 -23.35 11.82 -12.76
C LYS A 55 -22.23 10.80 -12.63
N ALA A 56 -22.26 10.03 -11.55
CA ALA A 56 -21.27 8.99 -11.32
C ALA A 56 -21.52 7.78 -12.23
N THR A 57 -20.49 7.37 -12.95
CA THR A 57 -20.47 6.12 -13.72
C THR A 57 -19.40 5.19 -13.12
N TYR A 58 -19.74 3.93 -12.90
CA TYR A 58 -18.81 2.96 -12.30
C TYR A 58 -18.25 2.02 -13.36
N SER A 59 -16.97 1.67 -13.23
CA SER A 59 -16.40 0.57 -13.99
C SER A 59 -16.90 -0.78 -13.46
N ASN A 60 -16.68 -1.83 -14.26
CA ASN A 60 -16.70 -3.20 -13.76
C ASN A 60 -15.69 -3.39 -12.64
N THR A 61 -15.91 -4.41 -11.81
CA THR A 61 -15.00 -4.77 -10.74
C THR A 61 -13.81 -5.56 -11.29
N PHE A 62 -12.61 -5.26 -10.80
CA PHE A 62 -11.36 -5.90 -11.23
C PHE A 62 -10.42 -6.14 -10.03
N GLY A 63 -9.37 -6.93 -10.22
CA GLY A 63 -8.32 -7.20 -9.23
C GLY A 63 -6.96 -6.68 -9.69
N TYR A 64 -5.90 -7.34 -9.21
CA TYR A 64 -4.53 -7.03 -9.62
C TYR A 64 -4.16 -7.72 -10.92
N SER A 65 -3.42 -7.04 -11.81
CA SER A 65 -2.81 -7.67 -13.00
C SER A 65 -1.48 -8.32 -12.66
N TRP A 66 -0.73 -7.74 -11.73
CA TRP A 66 0.41 -8.35 -11.08
C TRP A 66 0.41 -7.95 -9.61
N ALA A 67 1.11 -8.69 -8.76
CA ALA A 67 0.98 -8.58 -7.32
C ALA A 67 1.17 -7.14 -6.82
N GLY A 68 0.08 -6.53 -6.32
CA GLY A 68 0.07 -5.16 -5.80
C GLY A 68 -0.18 -4.05 -6.82
N HIS A 69 -0.45 -4.37 -8.08
CA HIS A 69 -0.64 -3.37 -9.13
C HIS A 69 -1.87 -3.68 -9.98
N PRO A 70 -2.92 -2.87 -9.86
CA PRO A 70 -4.05 -2.92 -10.77
C PRO A 70 -3.65 -2.33 -12.13
N PHE A 71 -3.94 -3.03 -13.22
CA PHE A 71 -3.79 -2.49 -14.57
C PHE A 71 -5.13 -2.04 -15.11
N THR A 72 -5.23 -0.75 -15.45
CA THR A 72 -6.44 -0.17 -16.00
C THR A 72 -6.13 0.95 -16.98
N THR A 73 -6.92 1.06 -18.03
CA THR A 73 -6.86 2.15 -19.01
C THR A 73 -8.23 2.78 -19.21
N LEU A 74 -8.24 4.04 -19.60
CA LEU A 74 -9.40 4.81 -19.99
C LEU A 74 -9.10 5.56 -21.27
N ASP A 75 -9.84 5.25 -22.33
CA ASP A 75 -9.89 6.06 -23.54
C ASP A 75 -11.07 7.01 -23.44
N THR A 76 -10.82 8.29 -23.68
CA THR A 76 -11.88 9.30 -23.84
C THR A 76 -11.89 9.78 -25.29
N TYR A 77 -13.06 9.77 -25.93
CA TYR A 77 -13.17 10.14 -27.35
C TYR A 77 -13.44 11.63 -27.57
N ARG A 78 -13.57 12.38 -26.47
CA ARG A 78 -13.79 13.83 -26.46
C ARG A 78 -13.00 14.46 -25.32
N SER A 79 -12.47 15.66 -25.56
CA SER A 79 -11.80 16.45 -24.52
C SER A 79 -12.80 16.88 -23.44
N GLY A 80 -12.37 16.81 -22.18
CA GLY A 80 -13.16 17.18 -21.02
C GLY A 80 -12.40 16.87 -19.74
N LYS A 81 -12.95 17.26 -18.59
CA LYS A 81 -12.35 16.97 -17.28
C LYS A 81 -13.10 15.81 -16.64
N VAL A 82 -12.46 14.64 -16.57
CA VAL A 82 -12.98 13.43 -15.92
C VAL A 82 -12.23 13.20 -14.61
N LYS A 83 -12.95 13.14 -13.50
CA LYS A 83 -12.44 12.69 -12.22
C LYS A 83 -12.60 11.18 -12.14
N ALA A 84 -11.50 10.44 -12.05
CA ALA A 84 -11.47 8.99 -11.91
C ALA A 84 -10.99 8.62 -10.51
N THR A 85 -11.90 8.13 -9.66
CA THR A 85 -11.58 7.71 -8.29
C THR A 85 -11.52 6.19 -8.22
N LEU A 86 -10.31 5.65 -8.03
CA LEU A 86 -10.12 4.24 -7.71
C LEU A 86 -10.68 3.96 -6.32
N GLN A 87 -11.56 2.97 -6.25
CA GLN A 87 -12.17 2.48 -5.02
C GLN A 87 -11.80 1.01 -4.81
N TYR A 88 -11.73 0.59 -3.55
CA TYR A 88 -11.54 -0.82 -3.17
C TYR A 88 -12.69 -1.30 -2.30
N LYS A 89 -13.03 -2.58 -2.42
CA LYS A 89 -14.12 -3.21 -1.68
C LYS A 89 -13.67 -3.57 -0.27
N THR A 90 -14.50 -3.23 0.71
CA THR A 90 -14.38 -3.67 2.12
C THR A 90 -15.68 -4.34 2.55
N LYS A 91 -15.69 -4.97 3.74
CA LYS A 91 -16.92 -5.51 4.35
C LYS A 91 -18.01 -4.44 4.53
N LYS A 92 -17.62 -3.19 4.81
CA LYS A 92 -18.53 -2.05 5.02
C LYS A 92 -18.86 -1.28 3.74
N GLY A 93 -18.50 -1.79 2.57
CA GLY A 93 -18.73 -1.12 1.28
C GLY A 93 -17.43 -0.64 0.61
N TRP A 94 -17.58 0.29 -0.34
CA TRP A 94 -16.48 0.78 -1.18
C TRP A 94 -15.77 1.98 -0.53
N LYS A 95 -14.43 1.94 -0.48
CA LYS A 95 -13.61 3.04 0.04
C LYS A 95 -12.74 3.62 -1.06
N ASN A 96 -12.51 4.94 -1.01
CA ASN A 96 -11.64 5.62 -1.95
C ASN A 96 -10.17 5.25 -1.67
N TYR A 97 -9.42 4.97 -2.73
CA TYR A 97 -8.00 4.64 -2.67
C TYR A 97 -7.13 5.75 -3.27
N LYS A 98 -7.42 6.16 -4.51
CA LYS A 98 -6.66 7.18 -5.23
C LYS A 98 -7.55 7.89 -6.25
N THR A 99 -7.30 9.17 -6.48
CA THR A 99 -8.05 9.97 -7.47
C THR A 99 -7.11 10.44 -8.57
N PHE A 100 -7.61 10.45 -9.80
CA PHE A 100 -6.95 10.94 -11.00
C PHE A 100 -7.85 11.95 -11.72
N TYR A 101 -7.24 12.83 -12.50
CA TYR A 101 -7.93 13.79 -13.34
C TYR A 101 -7.45 13.61 -14.78
N VAL A 102 -8.37 13.28 -15.67
CA VAL A 102 -8.13 13.10 -17.12
C VAL A 102 -8.72 14.30 -17.83
N ASN A 103 -7.87 15.11 -18.44
CA ASN A 103 -8.25 16.42 -19.00
C ASN A 103 -8.20 16.49 -20.53
N LYS A 104 -7.59 15.48 -21.19
CA LYS A 104 -7.39 15.44 -22.64
C LYS A 104 -8.09 14.22 -23.22
N LYS A 105 -8.60 14.36 -24.45
CA LYS A 105 -9.01 13.22 -25.30
C LYS A 105 -7.83 12.25 -25.45
N GLY A 106 -8.14 10.96 -25.53
CA GLY A 106 -7.17 9.91 -25.84
C GLY A 106 -7.00 8.89 -24.72
N HIS A 107 -5.92 8.12 -24.82
CA HIS A 107 -5.60 7.00 -23.95
C HIS A 107 -4.97 7.46 -22.64
N THR A 108 -5.45 6.95 -21.52
CA THR A 108 -4.85 7.15 -20.21
C THR A 108 -4.67 5.82 -19.49
N THR A 109 -3.42 5.49 -19.11
CA THR A 109 -3.13 4.37 -18.20
C THR A 109 -3.07 4.88 -16.75
N PHE A 110 -3.85 4.28 -15.85
CA PHE A 110 -3.76 4.61 -14.43
C PHE A 110 -2.69 3.77 -13.74
N LYS A 111 -1.54 4.39 -13.41
CA LYS A 111 -0.47 3.74 -12.66
C LYS A 111 -0.75 3.79 -11.15
N VAL A 112 -0.99 2.61 -10.55
CA VAL A 112 -1.31 2.44 -9.13
C VAL A 112 -0.50 1.29 -8.53
N SER A 113 -0.01 1.50 -7.32
CA SER A 113 0.48 0.43 -6.43
C SER A 113 -0.38 0.37 -5.18
N SER A 114 -0.63 -0.83 -4.68
CA SER A 114 -1.45 -1.12 -3.50
C SER A 114 -0.88 -2.28 -2.70
N TYR A 115 -1.00 -2.15 -1.38
CA TYR A 115 -0.58 -3.15 -0.39
C TYR A 115 -1.79 -3.83 0.27
N LEU A 116 -2.99 -3.62 -0.29
CA LEU A 116 -4.20 -4.33 0.10
C LEU A 116 -4.09 -5.80 -0.31
N ASP A 117 -4.83 -6.67 0.36
CA ASP A 117 -4.87 -8.12 0.12
C ASP A 117 -4.92 -8.47 -1.38
N LEU A 118 -4.21 -9.53 -1.82
CA LEU A 118 -4.10 -9.91 -3.24
C LEU A 118 -5.44 -10.20 -3.91
N TYR A 119 -6.47 -10.51 -3.13
CA TYR A 119 -7.83 -10.77 -3.61
C TYR A 119 -8.74 -9.56 -3.47
N THR A 120 -8.17 -8.39 -3.17
CA THR A 120 -8.92 -7.12 -3.10
C THR A 120 -9.54 -6.81 -4.46
N LYS A 121 -10.83 -6.51 -4.41
CA LYS A 121 -11.61 -6.05 -5.56
C LYS A 121 -11.60 -4.53 -5.65
N PHE A 122 -11.42 -4.02 -6.85
CA PHE A 122 -11.34 -2.61 -7.19
C PHE A 122 -12.41 -2.22 -8.19
N ARG A 123 -12.75 -0.93 -8.24
CA ARG A 123 -13.51 -0.30 -9.32
C ARG A 123 -13.12 1.17 -9.45
N TYR A 124 -13.37 1.77 -10.60
CA TYR A 124 -13.34 3.22 -10.74
C TYR A 124 -14.75 3.80 -10.61
N LYS A 125 -14.84 4.94 -9.91
CA LYS A 125 -15.93 5.90 -10.02
C LYS A 125 -15.47 7.03 -10.94
N PHE A 126 -16.12 7.17 -12.09
CA PHE A 126 -15.88 8.24 -13.06
C PHE A 126 -16.94 9.33 -12.92
N GLU A 127 -16.51 10.59 -12.95
CA GLU A 127 -17.39 11.75 -12.93
C GLU A 127 -16.89 12.74 -13.99
N ASN A 128 -17.74 13.11 -14.95
CA ASN A 128 -17.45 14.25 -15.82
C ASN A 128 -17.73 15.54 -15.03
N ILE A 129 -16.66 16.27 -14.73
CA ILE A 129 -16.69 17.50 -13.93
C ILE A 129 -16.44 18.76 -14.78
N GLY A 130 -16.20 18.60 -16.07
CA GLY A 130 -15.82 19.70 -16.96
C GLY A 130 -16.98 20.29 -17.75
N SER A 131 -17.61 19.48 -18.61
CA SER A 131 -18.60 19.95 -19.59
C SER A 131 -19.95 19.28 -19.39
N LYS A 132 -21.04 20.00 -19.63
CA LYS A 132 -22.41 19.45 -19.66
C LYS A 132 -22.57 18.36 -20.72
N LYS A 133 -21.79 18.40 -21.80
CA LYS A 133 -21.86 17.40 -22.88
C LYS A 133 -21.30 16.04 -22.40
N PRO A 134 -21.97 14.92 -22.69
CA PRO A 134 -21.45 13.60 -22.36
C PRO A 134 -20.10 13.31 -23.04
N ILE A 135 -19.21 12.60 -22.34
CA ILE A 135 -17.90 12.18 -22.87
C ILE A 135 -17.97 10.67 -23.15
N PRO A 136 -17.96 10.24 -24.43
CA PRO A 136 -17.85 8.82 -24.75
C PRO A 136 -16.52 8.28 -24.25
N TYR A 137 -16.52 7.08 -23.69
CA TYR A 137 -15.33 6.47 -23.11
C TYR A 137 -15.29 4.95 -23.34
N LYS A 138 -14.08 4.41 -23.26
CA LYS A 138 -13.79 2.98 -23.15
C LYS A 138 -12.90 2.75 -21.94
N PHE A 139 -13.31 1.85 -21.07
CA PHE A 139 -12.54 1.42 -19.92
C PHE A 139 -12.09 -0.02 -20.15
N TYR A 140 -10.84 -0.31 -19.78
CA TYR A 140 -10.29 -1.65 -19.77
C TYR A 140 -9.56 -1.92 -18.47
N SER A 141 -9.64 -3.16 -18.00
CA SER A 141 -8.79 -3.65 -16.93
C SER A 141 -8.49 -5.13 -17.08
N HIS A 142 -7.35 -5.54 -16.52
CA HIS A 142 -6.88 -6.91 -16.52
C HIS A 142 -6.62 -7.40 -15.10
N THR A 143 -7.06 -8.62 -14.80
CA THR A 143 -6.94 -9.26 -13.48
C THR A 143 -6.31 -10.62 -13.62
N THR A 144 -5.26 -10.88 -12.88
CA THR A 144 -4.67 -12.21 -12.70
C THR A 144 -5.46 -12.96 -11.63
N LEU A 145 -5.89 -14.18 -11.95
CA LEU A 145 -6.74 -15.00 -11.08
C LEU A 145 -5.93 -15.81 -10.06
N LYS A 146 -4.70 -16.18 -10.41
CA LYS A 146 -3.80 -16.99 -9.57
C LYS A 146 -2.42 -16.36 -9.52
N PHE A 147 -1.95 -16.09 -8.32
CA PHE A 147 -0.55 -15.74 -8.06
C PHE A 147 0.18 -16.99 -7.60
N SER A 148 1.43 -17.17 -8.04
CA SER A 148 2.26 -18.23 -7.50
C SER A 148 2.49 -18.03 -6.00
N ARG A 149 2.81 -19.12 -5.28
CA ARG A 149 3.17 -19.04 -3.85
C ARG A 149 4.34 -18.08 -3.62
N ALA A 150 5.34 -18.10 -4.51
CA ALA A 150 6.50 -17.22 -4.44
C ALA A 150 6.11 -15.74 -4.58
N GLU A 151 5.25 -15.39 -5.54
CA GLU A 151 4.73 -14.02 -5.70
C GLU A 151 3.89 -13.57 -4.52
N ALA A 152 3.03 -14.44 -4.01
CA ALA A 152 2.20 -14.14 -2.84
C ALA A 152 3.06 -13.86 -1.60
N ILE A 153 4.12 -14.65 -1.37
CA ILE A 153 5.10 -14.42 -0.31
C ILE A 153 5.86 -13.12 -0.55
N ALA A 154 6.36 -12.87 -1.77
CA ALA A 154 7.08 -11.65 -2.12
C ALA A 154 6.21 -10.40 -1.90
N PHE A 155 4.93 -10.46 -2.25
CA PHE A 155 3.96 -9.39 -2.01
C PHE A 155 3.62 -9.21 -0.52
N ALA A 156 3.42 -10.30 0.22
CA ALA A 156 3.22 -10.22 1.66
C ALA A 156 4.44 -9.58 2.36
N ASN A 157 5.66 -9.89 1.89
CA ASN A 157 6.91 -9.30 2.36
C ASN A 157 7.14 -7.87 1.86
N SER A 158 6.47 -7.45 0.78
CA SER A 158 6.45 -6.06 0.33
C SER A 158 5.41 -5.25 1.11
N ASN A 159 4.45 -5.89 1.77
CA ASN A 159 3.52 -5.23 2.68
C ASN A 159 4.28 -4.76 3.93
N PRO A 160 4.41 -3.44 4.11
CA PRO A 160 5.24 -2.91 5.18
C PRO A 160 4.70 -3.17 6.59
N ALA A 161 3.43 -3.56 6.69
CA ALA A 161 2.78 -3.90 7.94
C ALA A 161 3.05 -5.35 8.40
N LYS A 162 3.62 -6.21 7.53
CA LYS A 162 3.82 -7.65 7.78
C LYS A 162 5.28 -8.10 7.79
N THR A 163 6.22 -7.19 7.63
CA THR A 163 7.63 -7.56 7.52
C THR A 163 8.17 -8.12 8.82
N THR A 164 8.63 -9.36 8.78
CA THR A 164 9.40 -10.00 9.85
C THR A 164 10.89 -9.69 9.67
N GLU A 165 11.54 -9.43 10.78
CA GLU A 165 12.97 -9.15 10.82
C GLU A 165 13.75 -10.46 10.89
N GLN A 166 14.82 -10.57 10.10
CA GLN A 166 15.66 -11.75 10.05
C GLN A 166 16.88 -11.58 10.95
N ILE A 167 17.12 -12.59 11.79
CA ILE A 167 18.35 -12.73 12.55
C ILE A 167 19.15 -13.87 11.92
N ARG A 168 20.36 -13.59 11.44
CA ARG A 168 21.28 -14.60 10.92
C ARG A 168 22.50 -14.68 11.82
N LYS A 169 22.73 -15.85 12.40
CA LYS A 169 23.96 -16.18 13.11
C LYS A 169 24.96 -16.75 12.10
N ASN A 170 26.19 -16.26 12.11
CA ASN A 170 27.29 -16.81 11.31
C ASN A 170 28.52 -17.02 12.20
N LYS A 171 29.63 -17.54 11.65
CA LYS A 171 30.86 -17.80 12.42
C LYS A 171 31.44 -16.55 13.10
N TYR A 172 31.17 -15.36 12.57
CA TYR A 172 31.77 -14.10 13.01
C TYR A 172 30.87 -13.30 13.96
N GLY A 173 29.56 -13.57 14.00
CA GLY A 173 28.62 -12.83 14.83
C GLY A 173 27.14 -13.03 14.49
N VAL A 174 26.34 -12.03 14.89
CA VAL A 174 24.91 -11.94 14.66
C VAL A 174 24.63 -10.77 13.73
N ASN A 175 23.98 -11.06 12.61
CA ASN A 175 23.48 -10.07 11.67
C ASN A 175 21.98 -9.91 11.83
N VAL A 176 21.55 -8.67 11.92
CA VAL A 176 20.15 -8.27 12.01
C VAL A 176 19.78 -7.53 10.74
N ALA A 177 18.83 -8.08 9.99
CA ALA A 177 18.37 -7.50 8.73
C ALA A 177 16.86 -7.36 8.73
N ARG A 178 16.37 -6.17 8.38
CA ARG A 178 14.94 -5.90 8.26
C ARG A 178 14.65 -5.24 6.92
N LYS A 179 13.73 -5.80 6.15
CA LYS A 179 13.11 -5.10 5.02
C LYS A 179 11.74 -4.62 5.46
N GLY A 180 11.29 -3.45 5.03
CA GLY A 180 9.98 -2.94 5.42
C GLY A 180 9.61 -1.64 4.73
N SER A 181 8.64 -0.92 5.28
CA SER A 181 8.38 0.47 4.92
C SER A 181 7.92 1.28 6.11
N LEU A 182 8.36 2.53 6.13
CA LEU A 182 8.10 3.49 7.17
C LEU A 182 6.86 4.30 6.80
N PHE A 183 5.75 4.01 7.48
CA PHE A 183 4.53 4.79 7.35
C PHE A 183 4.63 6.11 8.11
N TYR A 184 3.91 7.12 7.62
CA TYR A 184 3.93 8.46 8.20
C TYR A 184 3.55 8.44 9.68
N LYS A 185 4.43 8.99 10.53
CA LYS A 185 4.28 9.08 11.99
C LYS A 185 4.00 7.75 12.70
N LYS A 186 4.21 6.60 12.04
CA LYS A 186 4.09 5.28 12.67
C LYS A 186 5.49 4.75 13.00
N PRO A 187 5.82 4.51 14.28
CA PRO A 187 7.12 4.00 14.65
C PRO A 187 7.27 2.54 14.24
N THR A 188 8.48 2.18 13.82
CA THR A 188 8.92 0.82 13.57
C THR A 188 10.20 0.58 14.35
N TYR A 189 10.26 -0.55 15.06
CA TYR A 189 11.41 -0.92 15.88
C TYR A 189 12.17 -2.07 15.23
N THR A 190 13.49 -2.01 15.27
CA THR A 190 14.33 -3.17 14.95
C THR A 190 14.36 -4.15 16.12
N ASN A 191 14.75 -5.39 15.85
CA ASN A 191 15.32 -6.30 16.82
C ASN A 191 16.60 -5.71 17.39
N THR A 192 17.06 -6.38 18.43
CA THR A 192 18.20 -5.97 19.21
C THR A 192 19.52 -6.35 18.56
N PHE A 193 20.50 -5.45 18.66
CA PHE A 193 21.88 -5.67 18.23
C PHE A 193 22.86 -5.08 19.25
N GLY A 194 24.15 -5.39 19.14
CA GLY A 194 25.22 -4.90 20.00
C GLY A 194 26.12 -3.88 19.30
N TYR A 195 27.35 -3.75 19.79
CA TYR A 195 28.38 -3.02 19.04
C TYR A 195 28.80 -3.80 17.81
N SER A 196 29.27 -3.12 16.78
CA SER A 196 30.03 -3.69 15.67
C SER A 196 31.53 -3.63 15.95
N TYR A 197 31.95 -2.55 16.60
CA TYR A 197 33.31 -2.36 17.10
C TYR A 197 33.25 -1.58 18.41
N ALA A 198 34.06 -1.98 19.39
CA ALA A 198 34.15 -1.31 20.69
C ALA A 198 35.55 -1.50 21.27
N TYR A 199 36.04 -0.50 21.99
CA TYR A 199 37.34 -0.46 22.63
C TYR A 199 37.25 0.31 23.96
N LYS A 200 38.22 0.08 24.84
CA LYS A 200 38.33 0.79 26.12
C LYS A 200 39.45 1.82 26.02
N LEU A 201 39.12 3.09 26.22
CA LEU A 201 40.07 4.20 26.24
C LEU A 201 39.97 4.89 27.60
N ASN A 202 41.06 4.91 28.37
CA ASN A 202 41.13 5.58 29.68
C ASN A 202 39.97 5.20 30.63
N GLY A 203 39.66 3.91 30.75
CA GLY A 203 38.56 3.44 31.60
C GLY A 203 37.17 3.50 30.95
N VAL A 204 37.00 4.27 29.87
CA VAL A 204 35.73 4.49 29.18
C VAL A 204 35.58 3.55 27.98
N ILE A 205 34.43 2.86 27.90
CA ILE A 205 34.07 2.07 26.73
C ILE A 205 33.52 3.01 25.65
N THR A 206 34.11 2.95 24.46
CA THR A 206 33.69 3.68 23.26
C THR A 206 33.53 2.72 22.09
N GLY A 207 32.58 2.97 21.19
CA GLY A 207 32.41 2.14 19.99
C GLY A 207 31.27 2.58 19.08
N PHE A 208 30.96 1.74 18.09
CA PHE A 208 29.94 1.96 17.07
C PHE A 208 29.05 0.72 16.90
N CYS A 209 27.77 0.92 16.58
CA CYS A 209 26.83 -0.18 16.37
C CYS A 209 26.79 -0.76 14.93
N GLY A 210 27.62 -0.27 14.00
CA GLY A 210 27.75 -0.83 12.64
C GLY A 210 26.44 -0.98 11.89
N THR A 211 25.64 0.08 11.82
CA THR A 211 24.28 0.02 11.31
C THR A 211 24.06 0.86 10.06
N SER A 212 23.21 0.39 9.16
CA SER A 212 22.81 1.13 7.96
C SER A 212 21.31 1.02 7.70
N ILE A 213 20.81 2.01 6.98
CA ILE A 213 19.48 2.00 6.39
C ILE A 213 19.58 2.39 4.91
N ASP A 214 18.97 1.62 4.05
CA ASP A 214 18.83 1.89 2.62
C ASP A 214 17.36 2.19 2.34
N THR A 215 17.06 3.38 1.81
CA THR A 215 15.69 3.78 1.48
C THR A 215 15.48 3.75 -0.03
N ASP A 216 14.40 3.11 -0.50
CA ASP A 216 14.16 2.98 -1.95
C ASP A 216 13.73 4.32 -2.59
N ARG A 217 13.48 5.37 -1.79
CA ARG A 217 13.22 6.74 -2.26
C ARG A 217 13.50 7.79 -1.18
N SER A 218 13.63 9.04 -1.61
CA SER A 218 13.84 10.19 -0.73
C SER A 218 12.64 10.47 0.19
N GLY A 219 12.93 11.07 1.33
CA GLY A 219 11.96 11.45 2.36
C GLY A 219 12.66 11.63 3.70
N LYS A 220 12.01 12.26 4.69
CA LYS A 220 12.61 12.50 6.02
C LYS A 220 12.27 11.37 6.98
N VAL A 221 13.23 10.49 7.23
CA VAL A 221 13.16 9.41 8.22
C VAL A 221 13.90 9.83 9.48
N LYS A 222 13.21 9.85 10.62
CA LYS A 222 13.80 10.01 11.95
C LYS A 222 14.26 8.64 12.44
N ALA A 223 15.55 8.48 12.65
CA ALA A 223 16.19 7.26 13.16
C ALA A 223 16.70 7.53 14.57
N THR A 224 16.06 6.95 15.59
CA THR A 224 16.49 7.11 16.98
C THR A 224 17.14 5.84 17.49
N LEU A 225 18.44 5.88 17.77
CA LEU A 225 19.13 4.80 18.47
C LEU A 225 18.63 4.77 19.91
N GLN A 226 18.20 3.60 20.36
CA GLN A 226 17.81 3.34 21.73
C GLN A 226 18.70 2.26 22.33
N TYR A 227 18.97 2.36 23.62
CA TYR A 227 19.69 1.34 24.39
C TYR A 227 18.82 0.79 25.51
N LYS A 228 19.05 -0.47 25.85
CA LYS A 228 18.32 -1.18 26.90
C LYS A 228 18.90 -0.85 28.27
N THR A 229 18.04 -0.48 29.22
CA THR A 229 18.36 -0.34 30.64
C THR A 229 17.45 -1.22 31.48
N LYS A 230 17.74 -1.36 32.79
CA LYS A 230 16.85 -2.04 33.74
C LYS A 230 15.43 -1.45 33.77
N LYS A 231 15.29 -0.14 33.54
CA LYS A 231 14.00 0.59 33.50
C LYS A 231 13.36 0.61 32.09
N GLY A 232 13.89 -0.15 31.13
CA GLY A 232 13.40 -0.19 29.76
C GLY A 232 14.30 0.53 28.74
N TRP A 233 13.74 0.86 27.59
CA TRP A 233 14.48 1.45 26.47
C TRP A 233 14.62 2.96 26.62
N LYS A 234 15.86 3.46 26.55
CA LYS A 234 16.16 4.90 26.57
C LYS A 234 16.68 5.37 25.21
N ASN A 235 16.29 6.58 24.80
CA ASN A 235 16.84 7.21 23.60
C ASN A 235 18.30 7.60 23.86
N TYR A 236 19.17 7.35 22.88
CA TYR A 236 20.58 7.75 22.92
C TYR A 236 20.85 8.89 21.95
N LYS A 237 20.63 8.65 20.65
CA LYS A 237 20.89 9.63 19.58
C LYS A 237 19.82 9.55 18.51
N THR A 238 19.46 10.72 17.96
CA THR A 238 18.57 10.82 16.80
C THR A 238 19.35 11.30 15.59
N LEU A 239 19.10 10.64 14.45
CA LEU A 239 19.61 10.99 13.12
C LEU A 239 18.43 11.19 12.17
N TYR A 240 18.65 11.94 11.09
CA TYR A 240 17.67 12.13 10.03
C TYR A 240 18.24 11.65 8.69
N VAL A 241 17.56 10.67 8.09
CA VAL A 241 17.87 10.18 6.74
C VAL A 241 16.93 10.87 5.78
N THR A 242 17.48 11.63 4.83
CA THR A 242 16.71 12.47 3.88
C THR A 242 16.85 12.03 2.43
N LYS A 243 17.98 11.39 2.10
CA LYS A 243 18.33 10.95 0.74
C LYS A 243 17.85 9.52 0.49
N LYS A 244 17.54 9.23 -0.78
CA LYS A 244 17.36 7.86 -1.29
C LYS A 244 18.69 7.11 -1.20
N GLY A 245 18.62 5.80 -0.98
CA GLY A 245 19.75 4.89 -1.04
C GLY A 245 20.35 4.60 0.32
N TYR A 246 21.55 4.01 0.27
CA TYR A 246 22.31 3.60 1.45
C TYR A 246 22.74 4.79 2.30
N THR A 247 22.42 4.73 3.59
CA THR A 247 22.89 5.66 4.61
C THR A 247 23.45 4.88 5.79
N TYR A 248 24.73 5.07 6.08
CA TYR A 248 25.35 4.53 7.28
C TYR A 248 25.00 5.40 8.49
N LEU A 249 24.45 4.79 9.53
CA LEU A 249 24.04 5.47 10.75
C LEU A 249 25.22 5.52 11.73
N LYS A 250 26.15 6.46 11.49
CA LYS A 250 27.32 6.69 12.36
C LYS A 250 26.85 7.25 13.71
N VAL A 251 26.91 6.42 14.75
CA VAL A 251 26.65 6.85 16.12
C VAL A 251 27.81 6.38 17.01
N ASP A 252 28.59 7.34 17.48
CA ASP A 252 29.58 7.15 18.54
C ASP A 252 28.87 6.90 19.87
N VAL A 253 29.05 5.69 20.40
CA VAL A 253 28.51 5.30 21.69
C VAL A 253 29.61 5.34 22.74
N ARG A 254 29.44 6.17 23.77
CA ARG A 254 30.39 6.34 24.88
C ARG A 254 29.71 6.04 26.20
N ASN A 255 30.48 5.61 27.20
CA ASN A 255 30.03 5.38 28.58
C ASN A 255 28.93 4.32 28.73
N LEU A 256 28.77 3.42 27.75
CA LEU A 256 27.85 2.28 27.84
C LEU A 256 28.66 0.99 27.91
N GLY A 257 28.16 0.03 28.69
CA GLY A 257 28.82 -1.27 28.86
C GLY A 257 28.91 -2.03 27.54
N PHE A 258 29.93 -2.86 27.39
CA PHE A 258 30.19 -3.62 26.16
C PHE A 258 29.06 -4.57 25.76
N HIS A 259 28.31 -5.08 26.72
CA HIS A 259 27.13 -5.92 26.52
C HIS A 259 25.82 -5.13 26.36
N THR A 260 25.91 -3.81 26.19
CA THR A 260 24.72 -2.97 25.99
C THR A 260 24.00 -3.40 24.72
N THR A 261 22.70 -3.58 24.87
CA THR A 261 21.81 -3.96 23.79
C THR A 261 21.13 -2.73 23.21
N TYR A 262 21.17 -2.61 21.89
CA TYR A 262 20.64 -1.49 21.12
C TYR A 262 19.46 -1.89 20.24
N ARG A 263 18.67 -0.91 19.81
CA ARG A 263 17.73 -1.02 18.68
C ARG A 263 17.54 0.35 18.03
N TYR A 264 17.06 0.38 16.80
CA TYR A 264 16.55 1.61 16.20
C TYR A 264 15.03 1.72 16.29
N LYS A 265 14.55 2.92 16.60
CA LYS A 265 13.18 3.38 16.35
C LYS A 265 13.20 4.25 15.09
N PHE A 266 12.59 3.77 14.01
CA PHE A 266 12.44 4.50 12.75
C PHE A 266 11.04 5.08 12.61
N GLU A 267 10.96 6.34 12.19
CA GLU A 267 9.71 7.06 11.93
C GLU A 267 9.82 7.84 10.63
N ASN A 268 8.90 7.66 9.68
CA ASN A 268 8.78 8.57 8.55
C ASN A 268 8.05 9.84 9.03
N VAL A 269 8.77 10.96 9.06
CA VAL A 269 8.26 12.25 9.54
C VAL A 269 8.10 13.28 8.41
N GLY A 270 8.58 12.98 7.21
CA GLY A 270 8.59 13.94 6.09
C GLY A 270 7.50 13.75 5.05
N SER A 271 6.88 12.57 4.94
CA SER A 271 5.91 12.31 3.87
C SER A 271 4.77 11.41 4.31
N LYS A 272 3.54 11.75 3.89
CA LYS A 272 2.37 10.87 4.05
C LYS A 272 2.50 9.56 3.27
N LYS A 273 3.38 9.50 2.26
CA LYS A 273 3.61 8.29 1.47
C LYS A 273 4.58 7.35 2.23
N PRO A 274 4.35 6.02 2.28
CA PRO A 274 5.22 5.07 3.00
C PRO A 274 6.60 4.92 2.34
N ILE A 275 7.70 5.00 3.09
CA ILE A 275 9.08 4.90 2.54
C ILE A 275 9.59 3.47 2.69
N PRO A 276 9.74 2.68 1.61
CA PRO A 276 10.37 1.37 1.70
C PRO A 276 11.82 1.49 2.12
N TYR A 277 12.25 0.56 2.97
CA TYR A 277 13.61 0.54 3.49
C TYR A 277 14.14 -0.88 3.72
N ARG A 278 15.46 -0.99 3.73
CA ARG A 278 16.23 -2.10 4.29
C ARG A 278 17.07 -1.56 5.44
N PHE A 279 17.11 -2.27 6.55
CA PHE A 279 17.99 -2.02 7.68
C PHE A 279 18.95 -3.20 7.82
N TYR A 280 20.19 -2.89 8.17
CA TYR A 280 21.21 -3.88 8.45
C TYR A 280 22.04 -3.47 9.66
N SER A 281 22.38 -4.44 10.49
CA SER A 281 23.34 -4.32 11.58
C SER A 281 24.14 -5.62 11.71
N SER A 282 25.41 -5.50 12.07
CA SER A 282 26.28 -6.63 12.42
C SER A 282 26.83 -6.45 13.83
N THR A 283 26.84 -7.53 14.60
CA THR A 283 27.40 -7.60 15.95
C THR A 283 28.33 -8.79 16.04
N PRO A 284 29.65 -8.61 16.22
CA PRO A 284 30.56 -9.73 16.34
C PRO A 284 30.37 -10.45 17.68
N TYR A 285 30.68 -11.75 17.74
CA TYR A 285 30.64 -12.50 19.00
C TYR A 285 31.77 -12.13 19.94
N LYS A 286 32.92 -11.78 19.38
CA LYS A 286 34.12 -11.35 20.09
C LYS A 286 34.62 -10.08 19.41
N TYR A 287 35.02 -9.11 20.21
CA TYR A 287 35.68 -7.92 19.68
C TYR A 287 37.17 -8.16 19.81
N ILE A 288 37.92 -7.65 18.84
CA ILE A 288 39.37 -7.69 18.86
C ILE A 288 39.78 -6.84 20.07
N LYS A 289 40.56 -7.44 20.98
CA LYS A 289 41.08 -6.78 22.18
C LYS A 289 42.03 -5.66 21.80
#